data_AF-A0A7W9M1H6-F1
#
_entry.id   AF-A0A7W9M1H6-F1
#
_cell.length_a   1.000
_cell.length_b   1.000
_cell.length_c   1.000
_cell.angle_alpha   90.00
_cell.angle_beta   90.00
_cell.angle_gamma   90.00
#
_symmetry.space_group_name_H-M   'P 1'
#
loop_
_entity.id
_entity.type
_entity.pdbx_description
1 polymer ?
#
loop_
_entity_poly.entity_id
_entity_poly.type
_entity_poly.pdbx_seq_one_letter_code
_entity_poly.pdbx_strand_id
1 'polypeptide(L)'
;MAGFGINPEAATTAASDLGSAADQLEAAGSALANALAAVGACWGGDESGQEFAKDYVPGSEGTVQAFTSLVEGLRGMRGSVVDAMTTYRAVEDAHAETFTRGI
;
A
#
# COMPACT_ATOMS: atom_id res chain seq x y z
N MET A 1 27.30 -15.71 19.71
CA MET A 1 26.29 -16.02 18.68
C MET A 1 25.74 -14.70 18.20
N ALA A 2 26.02 -14.30 16.96
CA ALA A 2 25.38 -13.12 16.37
C ALA A 2 23.90 -13.48 16.18
N GLY A 3 23.04 -12.98 17.06
CA GLY A 3 21.60 -13.16 16.95
C GLY A 3 21.13 -12.60 15.61
N PHE A 4 20.08 -13.21 15.06
CA PHE A 4 19.38 -12.73 13.87
C PHE A 4 18.71 -11.38 14.21
N GLY A 5 19.51 -10.32 14.29
CA GLY A 5 19.07 -8.97 14.61
C GLY A 5 18.41 -8.35 13.40
N ILE A 6 17.24 -7.76 13.58
CA ILE A 6 16.62 -6.94 12.54
C ILE A 6 17.57 -5.76 12.27
N ASN A 7 17.90 -5.51 11.00
CA ASN A 7 18.63 -4.31 10.62
C ASN A 7 17.66 -3.11 10.60
N PRO A 8 17.77 -2.16 11.57
CA PRO A 8 16.82 -1.06 11.71
C PRO A 8 16.83 -0.10 10.53
N GLU A 9 18.01 0.11 9.90
CA GLU A 9 18.15 0.98 8.75
C GLU A 9 17.47 0.38 7.54
N ALA A 10 17.72 -0.92 7.27
CA ALA A 10 17.08 -1.62 6.16
C ALA A 10 15.55 -1.66 6.30
N ALA A 11 15.03 -1.87 7.51
CA ALA A 11 13.60 -1.83 7.78
C ALA A 11 13.00 -0.43 7.59
N THR A 12 13.72 0.62 8.03
CA THR A 12 13.28 2.02 7.84
C THR A 12 13.23 2.37 6.36
N THR A 13 14.26 2.01 5.60
CA THR A 13 14.29 2.20 4.14
C THR A 13 13.14 1.45 3.47
N ALA A 14 12.93 0.17 3.79
CA ALA A 14 11.83 -0.61 3.23
C ALA A 14 10.45 0.00 3.54
N ALA A 15 10.23 0.48 4.76
CA ALA A 15 8.99 1.16 5.14
C ALA A 15 8.79 2.48 4.38
N SER A 16 9.87 3.22 4.12
CA SER A 16 9.85 4.44 3.30
C SER A 16 9.50 4.13 1.84
N ASP A 17 10.15 3.12 1.26
CA ASP A 17 9.95 2.72 -0.14
C ASP A 17 8.53 2.21 -0.38
N LEU A 18 7.99 1.40 0.54
CA LEU A 18 6.60 0.96 0.51
C LEU A 18 5.61 2.13 0.57
N GLY A 19 5.91 3.13 1.40
CA GLY A 19 5.11 4.37 1.46
C GLY A 19 5.14 5.15 0.16
N SER A 20 6.33 5.39 -0.39
CA SER A 20 6.50 6.09 -1.66
C SER A 20 5.81 5.35 -2.81
N ALA A 21 5.91 4.02 -2.87
CA ALA A 21 5.23 3.22 -3.89
C ALA A 21 3.71 3.31 -3.76
N ALA A 22 3.18 3.30 -2.53
CA ALA A 22 1.76 3.48 -2.27
C ALA A 22 1.28 4.87 -2.75
N ASP A 23 2.02 5.93 -2.45
CA ASP A 23 1.66 7.29 -2.87
C ASP A 23 1.69 7.45 -4.40
N GLN A 24 2.67 6.84 -5.08
CA GLN A 24 2.74 6.83 -6.55
C GLN A 24 1.55 6.08 -7.17
N LEU A 25 1.17 4.92 -6.61
CA LEU A 25 0.01 4.16 -7.08
C LEU A 25 -1.30 4.89 -6.81
N GLU A 26 -1.43 5.58 -5.68
CA GLU A 26 -2.60 6.38 -5.35
C GLU A 26 -2.76 7.55 -6.33
N ALA A 27 -1.67 8.25 -6.66
CA ALA A 27 -1.68 9.32 -7.64
C ALA A 27 -2.07 8.79 -9.05
N ALA A 28 -1.50 7.67 -9.47
CA ALA A 28 -1.83 7.03 -10.75
C ALA A 28 -3.30 6.55 -10.79
N GLY A 29 -3.78 5.92 -9.72
CA GLY A 29 -5.15 5.47 -9.59
C GLY A 29 -6.14 6.63 -9.61
N SER A 30 -5.82 7.73 -8.93
CA SER A 30 -6.64 8.96 -8.95
C SER A 30 -6.69 9.59 -10.34
N ALA A 31 -5.55 9.65 -11.04
CA ALA A 31 -5.51 10.14 -12.42
C ALA A 31 -6.34 9.27 -13.37
N LEU A 32 -6.26 7.95 -13.22
CA LEU A 32 -7.06 6.99 -13.99
C LEU A 32 -8.56 7.17 -13.71
N ALA A 33 -8.96 7.23 -12.44
CA ALA A 33 -10.36 7.41 -12.06
C ALA A 33 -10.93 8.73 -12.61
N ASN A 34 -10.16 9.81 -12.54
CA ASN A 34 -10.54 11.11 -13.11
C ASN A 34 -10.70 11.04 -14.63
N ALA A 35 -9.78 10.38 -15.33
CA ALA A 35 -9.86 10.22 -16.78
C ALA A 35 -11.10 9.40 -17.20
N LEU A 36 -11.39 8.30 -16.50
CA LEU A 36 -12.57 7.46 -16.74
C LEU A 36 -13.87 8.26 -16.48
N ALA A 37 -13.93 9.01 -15.38
CA ALA A 37 -15.07 9.84 -15.05
C ALA A 37 -15.30 10.98 -16.06
N ALA A 38 -14.22 11.58 -16.58
CA ALA A 38 -14.30 12.65 -17.57
C ALA A 38 -14.85 12.18 -18.93
N VAL A 39 -14.58 10.92 -19.31
CA VAL A 39 -15.12 10.33 -20.54
C VAL A 39 -16.63 10.06 -20.39
N GLY A 40 -17.07 9.59 -19.23
CA GLY A 40 -18.47 9.26 -18.97
C GLY A 40 -19.01 8.22 -19.96
N ALA A 41 -20.34 8.17 -20.14
CA ALA A 41 -20.99 7.25 -21.08
C ALA A 41 -20.94 7.78 -22.53
N CYS A 42 -19.74 7.94 -23.08
CA CYS A 42 -19.54 8.50 -24.43
C CYS A 42 -19.97 7.57 -25.58
N TRP A 43 -20.28 6.30 -25.28
CA TRP A 43 -20.65 5.25 -26.23
C TRP A 43 -22.12 5.28 -26.69
N GLY A 44 -22.94 6.21 -26.19
CA GLY A 44 -24.34 6.35 -26.60
C GLY A 44 -25.29 5.30 -25.98
N GLY A 45 -26.58 5.46 -26.25
CA GLY A 45 -27.65 4.63 -25.66
C GLY A 45 -28.25 3.57 -26.59
N ASP A 46 -27.73 3.44 -27.81
CA ASP A 46 -28.18 2.42 -28.76
C ASP A 46 -27.68 1.02 -28.38
N GLU A 47 -28.10 -0.01 -29.13
CA GLU A 47 -27.74 -1.40 -28.84
C GLU A 47 -26.22 -1.63 -28.83
N SER A 48 -25.47 -0.95 -29.71
CA SER A 48 -24.02 -1.06 -29.77
C SER A 48 -23.36 -0.41 -28.55
N GLY A 49 -23.84 0.76 -28.13
CA GLY A 49 -23.38 1.45 -26.93
C GLY A 49 -23.69 0.65 -25.66
N GLN A 50 -24.88 0.05 -25.58
CA GLN A 50 -25.22 -0.83 -24.45
C GLN A 50 -24.37 -2.10 -24.42
N GLU A 51 -24.07 -2.70 -25.57
CA GLU A 51 -23.20 -3.88 -25.65
C GLU A 51 -21.77 -3.55 -25.17
N PHE A 52 -21.22 -2.41 -25.61
CA PHE A 52 -19.92 -1.95 -25.15
C PHE A 52 -19.88 -1.70 -23.63
N ALA A 53 -20.94 -1.09 -23.09
CA ALA A 53 -21.03 -0.74 -21.67
C ALA A 53 -20.93 -1.96 -20.74
N LYS A 54 -21.41 -3.14 -21.19
CA LYS A 54 -21.45 -4.37 -20.38
C LYS A 54 -20.08 -4.78 -19.87
N ASP A 55 -19.05 -4.63 -20.69
CA ASP A 55 -17.69 -5.00 -20.33
C ASP A 55 -16.87 -3.79 -19.87
N TYR A 56 -17.07 -2.64 -20.53
CA TYR A 56 -16.29 -1.44 -20.23
C TYR A 56 -16.53 -0.92 -18.81
N VAL A 57 -17.80 -0.77 -18.40
CA VAL A 57 -18.12 -0.15 -17.10
C VAL A 57 -17.56 -1.00 -15.95
N PRO A 58 -17.88 -2.31 -15.83
CA PRO A 58 -17.32 -3.14 -14.77
C PRO A 58 -15.79 -3.27 -14.83
N GLY A 59 -15.21 -3.33 -16.03
CA GLY A 59 -13.76 -3.39 -16.20
C GLY A 59 -13.06 -2.12 -15.71
N SER A 60 -13.63 -0.95 -16.00
CA SER A 60 -13.12 0.34 -15.56
C SER A 60 -13.19 0.51 -14.05
N GLU A 61 -14.34 0.18 -13.45
CA GLU A 61 -14.55 0.23 -11.99
C GLU A 61 -13.65 -0.77 -11.27
N GLY A 62 -13.55 -2.00 -11.78
CA GLY A 62 -12.68 -3.04 -11.23
C GLY A 62 -11.20 -2.65 -11.27
N THR A 63 -10.77 -1.93 -12.32
CA THR A 63 -9.39 -1.43 -12.40
C THR A 63 -9.12 -0.36 -11.33
N VAL A 64 -10.04 0.59 -11.13
CA VAL A 64 -9.92 1.61 -10.07
C VAL A 64 -9.88 0.97 -8.68
N GLN A 65 -10.74 -0.04 -8.43
CA GLN A 65 -10.75 -0.80 -7.18
C GLN A 65 -9.44 -1.59 -6.96
N ALA A 66 -8.86 -2.15 -8.03
CA ALA A 66 -7.60 -2.86 -7.95
C ALA A 66 -6.44 -1.94 -7.53
N PHE A 67 -6.37 -0.72 -8.08
CA PHE A 67 -5.38 0.27 -7.63
C PHE A 67 -5.55 0.62 -6.16
N THR A 68 -6.80 0.82 -5.72
CA THR A 68 -7.10 1.10 -4.30
C THR A 68 -6.62 -0.04 -3.40
N SER A 69 -6.94 -1.29 -3.75
CA SER A 69 -6.49 -2.47 -3.01
C SER A 69 -4.96 -2.61 -2.94
N LEU A 70 -4.26 -2.26 -4.03
CA LEU A 70 -2.79 -2.29 -4.06
C LEU A 70 -2.19 -1.23 -3.13
N VAL A 71 -2.74 -0.02 -3.13
CA VAL A 71 -2.32 1.07 -2.22
C VAL A 71 -2.50 0.63 -0.76
N GLU A 72 -3.67 0.09 -0.43
CA GLU A 72 -3.96 -0.43 0.92
C GLU A 72 -2.99 -1.55 1.32
N GLY A 73 -2.71 -2.49 0.41
CA GLY A 73 -1.74 -3.56 0.63
C GLY A 73 -0.34 -3.04 0.94
N LEU A 74 0.17 -2.08 0.18
CA LEU A 74 1.48 -1.48 0.41
C LEU A 74 1.53 -0.69 1.73
N ARG A 75 0.48 0.07 2.05
CA ARG A 75 0.36 0.77 3.34
C ARG A 75 0.31 -0.21 4.51
N GLY A 76 -0.38 -1.34 4.36
CA GLY A 76 -0.43 -2.42 5.35
C GLY A 76 0.91 -3.11 5.57
N MET A 77 1.65 -3.40 4.48
CA MET A 77 3.02 -3.91 4.56
C MET A 77 3.94 -2.93 5.28
N ARG A 78 3.87 -1.64 4.96
CA ARG A 78 4.62 -0.58 5.65
C ARG A 78 4.31 -0.58 7.15
N GLY A 79 3.03 -0.62 7.52
CA GLY A 79 2.60 -0.70 8.91
C GLY A 79 3.21 -1.90 9.63
N SER A 80 3.16 -3.07 9.00
CA SER A 80 3.74 -4.30 9.57
C SER A 80 5.25 -4.20 9.81
N VAL A 81 6.00 -3.54 8.92
CA VAL A 81 7.44 -3.29 9.11
C VAL A 81 7.68 -2.33 10.29
N VAL A 82 6.89 -1.26 10.39
CA VAL A 82 6.99 -0.28 11.49
C VAL A 82 6.66 -0.92 12.84
N ASP A 83 5.63 -1.76 12.89
CA ASP A 83 5.21 -2.47 14.11
C ASP A 83 6.26 -3.48 14.56
N ALA A 84 6.85 -4.22 13.62
CA ALA A 84 7.95 -5.14 13.90
C ALA A 84 9.17 -4.41 14.48
N MET A 85 9.52 -3.24 13.90
CA MET A 85 10.62 -2.41 14.39
C MET A 85 10.36 -1.84 15.80
N THR A 86 9.12 -1.43 16.07
CA THR A 86 8.73 -0.90 17.38
C THR A 86 8.79 -1.99 18.45
N THR A 87 8.30 -3.18 18.12
CA THR A 87 8.37 -4.35 19.00
C THR A 87 9.81 -4.75 19.28
N TYR A 88 10.66 -4.76 18.25
CA TYR A 88 12.07 -5.09 18.38
C TYR A 88 12.81 -4.13 19.33
N ARG A 89 12.61 -2.82 19.17
CA ARG A 89 13.20 -1.80 20.07
C ARG A 89 12.73 -1.97 21.52
N ALA A 90 11.44 -2.23 21.74
CA ALA A 90 10.91 -2.44 23.09
C ALA A 90 11.55 -3.66 23.79
N VAL A 91 11.84 -4.73 23.04
CA VAL A 91 12.54 -5.92 23.56
C VAL A 91 13.99 -5.59 23.88
N GLU A 92 14.70 -4.85 23.01
CA GLU A 92 16.07 -4.42 23.26
C GLU A 92 16.19 -3.52 24.50
N ASP A 93 15.30 -2.55 24.66
CA ASP A 93 15.27 -1.63 25.81
C ASP A 93 15.03 -2.39 27.12
N ALA A 94 14.07 -3.33 27.13
CA ALA A 94 13.78 -4.15 28.32
C ALA A 94 14.97 -5.03 28.73
N HIS A 95 15.71 -5.56 27.75
CA HIS A 95 16.92 -6.34 28.00
C HIS A 95 18.05 -5.46 28.54
N ALA A 96 18.24 -4.26 27.98
CA ALA A 96 19.22 -3.29 28.45
C ALA A 96 18.96 -2.87 29.90
N GLU A 97 17.71 -2.54 30.25
CA GLU A 97 17.32 -2.18 31.62
C GLU A 97 17.57 -3.33 32.62
N THR A 98 17.24 -4.56 32.24
CA THR A 98 17.46 -5.74 33.08
C THR A 98 18.94 -5.96 33.34
N PHE A 99 19.78 -5.78 32.31
CA PHE A 99 21.23 -5.87 32.46
C PHE A 99 21.78 -4.77 33.37
N THR A 100 21.34 -3.52 33.22
CA THR A 100 21.77 -2.40 34.07
C THR A 100 21.33 -2.55 35.54
N ARG A 101 20.22 -3.25 35.82
CA ARG A 101 19.71 -3.45 37.19
C ARG A 101 20.27 -4.69 37.90
N GLY A 102 20.93 -5.59 37.16
CA GLY A 102 21.49 -6.85 37.66
C GLY A 102 22.97 -6.81 38.06
N ILE A 103 23.61 -5.64 37.94
CA ILE A 103 24.98 -5.30 38.41
C ILE A 103 24.88 -4.21 39.47
#